data_AF-A0AAN9UXE7-F1
#
_entry.id   AF-A0AAN9UXE7-F1
#
_cell.length_a   1.000
_cell.length_b   1.000
_cell.length_c   1.000
_cell.angle_alpha   90.00
_cell.angle_beta   90.00
_cell.angle_gamma   90.00
#
_symmetry.space_group_name_H-M   'P 1'
#
loop_
_entity.id
_entity.type
_entity.pdbx_description
1 polymer ?
#
loop_
_entity_poly.entity_id
_entity_poly.type
_entity_poly.pdbx_seq_one_letter_code
_entity_poly.pdbx_strand_id
1 'polypeptide(L)'
;MSFFNQLKNKAEELNKKHNIVPSFGQNHQPQQQGHAPSPYHQNYPGQPQPQPQYPGYNQPAPPPPGSWQQQQQSPSQLAAYGNYYAEAPPPPIPYHSRPGGSSGAGGSSFGNPSVGNADPTAPAPRVYWRPDFSPATPVSQAFEHKQGHGEPYGWGNNELQVYTASPANSFHTVTTSTSTNPTTGQQQPHPILVVRAIAQPQHPDPEARFTSARLVSRTSLGSDSGGALSATLTLPCAPGVWPAFWLLPREPFRWPRDGEVDVAETWDGDGVNRACLHWGYYDGAPGEPEKHRVRETRVPDLGSRPGGVRFDFVWYTGGNGNGNGNGGANGTRLMWYVDGRPVMRNWMPEGARPIGDFCVLLNVAMGGNVCQGKVPREGVYDLVVHDLHMSEAPEGGWGRFEADWQRCPDGAVM
;
A
#
# COMPACT_ATOMS: atom_id res chain seq x y z
N MET A 1 -45.96 34.09 -2.13
CA MET A 1 -44.86 33.88 -1.16
C MET A 1 -43.80 33.03 -1.81
N SER A 2 -42.51 33.34 -1.62
CA SER A 2 -41.38 32.67 -2.28
C SER A 2 -41.30 31.16 -1.93
N PHE A 3 -40.90 30.32 -2.89
CA PHE A 3 -40.64 28.89 -2.75
C PHE A 3 -39.76 28.55 -1.52
N PHE A 4 -38.84 29.45 -1.20
CA PHE A 4 -38.00 29.36 0.01
C PHE A 4 -38.79 29.37 1.31
N ASN A 5 -39.89 30.13 1.39
CA ASN A 5 -40.72 30.20 2.60
C ASN A 5 -41.57 28.92 2.76
N GLN A 6 -41.95 28.27 1.67
CA GLN A 6 -42.66 26.98 1.73
C GLN A 6 -41.76 25.84 2.20
N LEU A 7 -40.49 25.83 1.76
CA LEU A 7 -39.49 24.87 2.21
C LEU A 7 -39.15 25.05 3.70
N LYS A 8 -39.04 26.30 4.15
CA LYS A 8 -38.74 26.61 5.56
C LYS A 8 -39.87 26.16 6.49
N ASN A 9 -41.12 26.43 6.13
CA ASN A 9 -42.28 26.00 6.91
C ASN A 9 -42.41 24.46 6.95
N LYS A 10 -42.10 23.77 5.85
CA LYS A 10 -42.16 22.31 5.77
C LYS A 10 -41.04 21.64 6.58
N ALA A 11 -39.87 22.27 6.66
CA ALA A 11 -38.77 21.82 7.52
C ALA A 11 -39.08 22.00 9.02
N GLU A 12 -39.73 23.10 9.39
CA GLU A 12 -40.17 23.33 10.78
C GLU A 12 -41.30 22.37 11.22
N GLU A 13 -42.21 22.01 10.31
CA GLU A 13 -43.23 20.97 10.56
C GLU A 13 -42.62 19.59 10.79
N LEU A 14 -41.64 19.21 9.97
CA LEU A 14 -40.94 17.92 10.08
C LEU A 14 -40.13 17.82 11.38
N ASN A 15 -39.55 18.93 11.83
CA ASN A 15 -38.77 18.95 13.07
C ASN A 15 -39.66 18.78 14.32
N LYS A 16 -40.87 19.36 14.32
CA LYS A 16 -41.87 19.16 15.39
C LYS A 16 -42.43 17.73 15.42
N LYS A 17 -42.50 17.06 14.28
CA LYS A 17 -43.10 15.73 14.15
C LYS A 17 -42.16 14.59 14.56
N HIS A 18 -40.86 14.76 14.37
CA HIS A 18 -39.88 13.67 14.53
C HIS A 18 -38.88 13.86 15.67
N ASN A 19 -38.98 14.97 16.42
CA ASN A 19 -38.17 15.27 17.61
C ASN A 19 -36.66 15.06 17.39
N ILE A 20 -36.18 15.48 16.22
CA ILE A 20 -34.79 15.34 15.79
C ILE A 20 -34.05 16.60 16.27
N VAL A 21 -33.30 16.47 17.37
CA VAL A 21 -32.37 17.45 18.01
C VAL A 21 -33.00 18.42 19.07
N PRO A 22 -32.35 18.63 20.25
CA PRO A 22 -32.82 19.58 21.27
C PRO A 22 -32.72 21.04 20.80
N SER A 23 -33.71 21.83 21.21
CA SER A 23 -33.78 23.29 21.08
C SER A 23 -32.53 23.99 21.64
N PHE A 24 -31.76 24.66 20.79
CA PHE A 24 -30.77 25.65 21.23
C PHE A 24 -31.48 26.91 21.73
N GLY A 25 -31.52 27.06 23.05
CA GLY A 25 -32.01 28.23 23.76
C GLY A 25 -30.95 29.31 23.93
N GLN A 26 -31.32 30.51 23.48
CA GLN A 26 -30.95 31.86 23.89
C GLN A 26 -29.85 32.09 24.96
N ASN A 27 -28.94 33.00 24.57
CA ASN A 27 -28.08 33.84 25.42
C ASN A 27 -28.78 34.39 26.66
N HIS A 28 -28.18 34.22 27.85
CA HIS A 28 -28.29 35.16 28.98
C HIS A 28 -26.89 35.43 29.59
N GLN A 29 -26.67 36.69 29.94
CA GLN A 29 -25.43 37.33 30.43
C GLN A 29 -25.15 37.05 31.94
N PRO A 30 -23.99 37.47 32.49
CA PRO A 30 -23.30 36.80 33.61
C PRO A 30 -23.61 37.39 35.00
N GLN A 31 -23.43 36.58 36.05
CA GLN A 31 -23.25 37.05 37.43
C GLN A 31 -22.16 36.28 38.17
N GLN A 32 -21.52 37.01 39.08
CA GLN A 32 -20.24 36.75 39.74
C GLN A 32 -20.32 35.90 41.02
N GLN A 33 -19.13 35.43 41.42
CA GLN A 33 -18.59 35.25 42.79
C GLN A 33 -18.95 33.99 43.61
N GLY A 34 -17.89 33.35 44.14
CA GLY A 34 -17.95 32.47 45.31
C GLY A 34 -16.77 31.49 45.43
N HIS A 35 -15.81 31.78 46.33
CA HIS A 35 -14.65 30.94 46.68
C HIS A 35 -15.03 29.67 47.50
N ALA A 36 -14.30 28.56 47.25
CA ALA A 36 -13.68 27.54 48.13
C ALA A 36 -14.36 27.10 49.48
N PRO A 37 -14.11 25.88 50.05
CA PRO A 37 -12.89 25.08 49.92
C PRO A 37 -13.02 23.54 49.87
N SER A 38 -11.87 22.91 49.60
CA SER A 38 -11.55 21.48 49.68
C SER A 38 -11.60 20.93 51.11
N PRO A 39 -11.68 19.59 51.27
CA PRO A 39 -10.88 18.94 52.29
C PRO A 39 -10.06 17.74 51.78
N TYR A 40 -8.87 17.61 52.37
CA TYR A 40 -7.96 16.47 52.34
C TYR A 40 -8.54 15.25 53.09
N HIS A 41 -8.10 14.03 52.72
CA HIS A 41 -7.61 12.94 53.62
C HIS A 41 -7.35 11.67 52.76
N GLN A 42 -6.09 11.26 52.55
CA GLN A 42 -5.28 10.29 53.32
C GLN A 42 -5.47 8.79 52.94
N ASN A 43 -4.32 8.16 52.64
CA ASN A 43 -4.09 6.73 52.34
C ASN A 43 -4.46 5.77 53.49
N TYR A 44 -4.84 4.51 53.18
CA TYR A 44 -4.16 3.23 53.52
C TYR A 44 -4.91 2.03 52.86
N PRO A 45 -4.28 0.84 52.67
CA PRO A 45 -4.71 -0.26 51.79
C PRO A 45 -5.36 -1.46 52.51
N GLY A 46 -6.13 -2.28 51.77
CA GLY A 46 -6.63 -3.60 52.20
C GLY A 46 -7.82 -4.12 51.36
N GLN A 47 -7.71 -5.36 50.85
CA GLN A 47 -8.71 -6.13 50.05
C GLN A 47 -10.06 -6.42 50.77
N PRO A 48 -11.11 -7.14 50.24
CA PRO A 48 -11.25 -7.96 48.99
C PRO A 48 -12.62 -7.92 48.19
N GLN A 49 -12.58 -8.35 46.90
CA GLN A 49 -13.59 -9.05 46.01
C GLN A 49 -15.08 -8.58 45.93
N PRO A 50 -15.96 -9.01 44.96
CA PRO A 50 -15.84 -9.98 43.84
C PRO A 50 -16.29 -9.46 42.43
N GLN A 51 -16.03 -10.26 41.38
CA GLN A 51 -16.50 -10.04 39.99
C GLN A 51 -17.99 -10.40 39.80
N PRO A 52 -18.76 -9.63 38.99
CA PRO A 52 -20.01 -10.11 38.40
C PRO A 52 -19.82 -10.69 37.00
N GLN A 53 -20.40 -11.88 36.79
CA GLN A 53 -20.63 -12.54 35.50
C GLN A 53 -21.65 -11.76 34.65
N TYR A 54 -21.45 -11.74 33.31
CA TYR A 54 -22.44 -11.25 32.35
C TYR A 54 -23.13 -12.42 31.61
N PRO A 55 -24.43 -12.31 31.26
CA PRO A 55 -25.19 -13.40 30.65
C PRO A 55 -24.99 -13.49 29.14
N GLY A 56 -25.07 -14.72 28.62
CA GLY A 56 -24.87 -15.06 27.21
C GLY A 56 -26.03 -14.65 26.29
N TYR A 57 -25.69 -14.29 25.06
CA TYR A 57 -26.62 -14.09 23.95
C TYR A 57 -26.45 -15.19 22.91
N ASN A 58 -27.53 -15.95 22.69
CA ASN A 58 -27.72 -16.88 21.57
C ASN A 58 -27.73 -16.12 20.23
N GLN A 59 -26.93 -16.57 19.27
CA GLN A 59 -26.98 -16.15 17.87
C GLN A 59 -27.53 -17.32 17.03
N PRO A 60 -28.49 -17.12 16.11
CA PRO A 60 -28.96 -18.19 15.22
C PRO A 60 -27.96 -18.47 14.09
N ALA A 61 -27.87 -19.74 13.66
CA ALA A 61 -26.96 -20.22 12.62
C ALA A 61 -27.31 -19.69 11.22
N PRO A 62 -26.31 -19.50 10.32
CA PRO A 62 -26.54 -19.05 8.95
C PRO A 62 -27.10 -20.16 8.04
N PRO A 63 -27.90 -19.83 7.01
CA PRO A 63 -28.44 -20.81 6.06
C PRO A 63 -27.38 -21.30 5.04
N PRO A 64 -27.58 -22.47 4.41
CA PRO A 64 -26.61 -23.09 3.50
C PRO A 64 -26.55 -22.38 2.13
N PRO A 65 -25.42 -22.49 1.39
CA PRO A 65 -25.21 -21.75 0.15
C PRO A 65 -26.07 -22.27 -1.00
N GLY A 66 -26.91 -21.40 -1.54
CA GLY A 66 -27.67 -21.61 -2.77
C GLY A 66 -26.93 -21.11 -4.01
N SER A 67 -27.00 -21.91 -5.06
CA SER A 67 -26.47 -21.72 -6.42
C SER A 67 -27.00 -20.46 -7.11
N TRP A 68 -26.13 -19.59 -7.60
CA TRP A 68 -26.52 -18.48 -8.48
C TRP A 68 -26.43 -18.87 -9.96
N GLN A 69 -27.59 -19.10 -10.56
CA GLN A 69 -27.78 -19.04 -12.01
C GLN A 69 -27.78 -17.60 -12.49
N GLN A 70 -27.11 -17.39 -13.61
CA GLN A 70 -26.94 -16.14 -14.35
C GLN A 70 -28.27 -15.64 -14.92
N GLN A 71 -28.68 -14.41 -14.63
CA GLN A 71 -29.76 -13.73 -15.35
C GLN A 71 -29.34 -12.31 -15.74
N GLN A 72 -29.39 -12.04 -17.03
CA GLN A 72 -29.18 -10.74 -17.66
C GLN A 72 -30.34 -9.79 -17.33
N GLN A 73 -30.04 -8.55 -16.95
CA GLN A 73 -31.02 -7.45 -16.94
C GLN A 73 -30.39 -6.13 -17.40
N SER A 74 -31.20 -5.38 -18.16
CA SER A 74 -30.91 -4.17 -18.93
C SER A 74 -30.82 -2.89 -18.05
N PRO A 75 -30.20 -1.80 -18.53
CA PRO A 75 -29.82 -0.67 -17.68
C PRO A 75 -30.86 0.45 -17.67
N SER A 76 -31.60 0.58 -16.57
CA SER A 76 -32.20 1.85 -16.14
C SER A 76 -32.66 1.74 -14.69
N GLN A 77 -31.90 2.36 -13.77
CA GLN A 77 -32.27 2.87 -12.43
C GLN A 77 -31.10 2.65 -11.46
N LEU A 78 -30.47 3.75 -11.02
CA LEU A 78 -30.09 4.06 -9.63
C LEU A 78 -29.08 5.22 -9.62
N ALA A 79 -29.61 6.43 -9.49
CA ALA A 79 -28.88 7.60 -9.04
C ALA A 79 -29.66 8.21 -7.87
N ALA A 80 -28.95 8.53 -6.79
CA ALA A 80 -29.28 9.45 -5.69
C ALA A 80 -29.17 8.81 -4.29
N TYR A 81 -28.00 8.94 -3.67
CA TYR A 81 -27.86 9.39 -2.27
C TYR A 81 -26.49 10.07 -2.13
N GLY A 82 -26.50 11.34 -1.71
CA GLY A 82 -25.34 12.22 -1.74
C GLY A 82 -24.79 12.62 -0.37
N ASN A 83 -23.60 13.22 -0.45
CA ASN A 83 -23.07 14.36 0.30
C ASN A 83 -23.23 14.41 1.82
N TYR A 84 -22.10 14.34 2.52
CA TYR A 84 -21.90 15.02 3.79
C TYR A 84 -20.51 15.70 3.86
N TYR A 85 -20.57 16.99 4.16
CA TYR A 85 -19.55 17.97 4.60
C TYR A 85 -18.44 18.41 3.64
N ALA A 86 -18.68 19.61 3.08
CA ALA A 86 -17.65 20.55 2.67
C ALA A 86 -17.17 21.33 3.91
N GLU A 87 -15.86 21.29 4.17
CA GLU A 87 -15.18 22.27 5.03
C GLU A 87 -14.10 22.99 4.22
N ALA A 88 -13.88 24.28 4.56
CA ALA A 88 -12.98 25.18 3.86
C ALA A 88 -11.50 24.73 3.97
N PRO A 89 -10.67 25.01 2.96
CA PRO A 89 -9.26 24.61 2.97
C PRO A 89 -8.48 25.30 4.10
N PRO A 90 -7.49 24.63 4.70
CA PRO A 90 -6.63 25.24 5.70
C PRO A 90 -5.81 26.41 5.10
N PRO A 91 -5.43 27.41 5.91
CA PRO A 91 -4.75 28.60 5.42
C PRO A 91 -3.34 28.27 4.88
N PRO A 92 -2.84 29.03 3.90
CA PRO A 92 -1.52 28.83 3.32
C PRO A 92 -0.41 29.06 4.35
N ILE A 93 0.58 28.16 4.37
CA ILE A 93 1.78 28.30 5.20
C ILE A 93 2.66 29.43 4.61
N PRO A 94 3.08 30.44 5.41
CA PRO A 94 3.83 31.59 4.92
C PRO A 94 5.27 31.23 4.50
N TYR A 95 5.61 31.53 3.25
CA TYR A 95 6.94 31.40 2.67
C TYR A 95 7.83 32.61 2.99
N HIS A 96 8.46 32.69 4.16
CA HIS A 96 9.59 33.63 4.38
C HIS A 96 10.60 33.12 5.40
N SER A 97 11.68 32.47 4.91
CA SER A 97 13.06 32.73 5.37
C SER A 97 14.02 31.81 4.60
N ARG A 98 14.52 32.31 3.47
CA ARG A 98 15.63 31.75 2.71
C ARG A 98 16.86 32.59 3.04
N PRO A 99 17.92 32.05 3.68
CA PRO A 99 19.23 32.71 3.64
C PRO A 99 20.00 32.29 2.38
N GLY A 100 20.71 33.26 1.82
CA GLY A 100 21.39 33.24 0.53
C GLY A 100 22.32 32.08 0.25
N GLY A 101 22.47 31.79 -1.03
CA GLY A 101 23.50 30.90 -1.54
C GLY A 101 24.91 31.47 -1.35
N SER A 102 25.86 30.58 -1.20
CA SER A 102 27.23 30.80 -1.63
C SER A 102 27.73 29.55 -2.33
N SER A 103 28.31 29.78 -3.49
CA SER A 103 28.98 28.85 -4.39
C SER A 103 30.22 28.25 -3.74
N GLY A 104 30.38 26.94 -3.82
CA GLY A 104 31.61 26.23 -3.49
C GLY A 104 31.73 24.98 -4.33
N ALA A 105 32.59 25.03 -5.34
CA ALA A 105 32.93 23.92 -6.22
C ALA A 105 33.55 22.75 -5.45
N GLY A 106 33.18 21.53 -5.85
CA GLY A 106 33.74 20.28 -5.33
C GLY A 106 33.18 19.10 -6.11
N GLY A 107 33.56 18.97 -7.37
CA GLY A 107 33.24 17.80 -8.17
C GLY A 107 33.99 16.58 -7.63
N SER A 108 33.27 15.62 -7.08
CA SER A 108 33.76 14.25 -6.89
C SER A 108 33.02 13.35 -7.86
N SER A 109 33.75 12.87 -8.86
CA SER A 109 33.37 11.79 -9.76
C SER A 109 32.78 10.62 -8.96
N PHE A 110 31.53 10.26 -9.25
CA PHE A 110 30.88 9.09 -8.67
C PHE A 110 31.42 7.83 -9.34
N GLY A 111 32.50 7.29 -8.78
CA GLY A 111 32.94 5.93 -9.04
C GLY A 111 31.91 4.92 -8.55
N ASN A 112 31.68 3.90 -9.38
CA ASN A 112 30.85 2.73 -9.10
C ASN A 112 31.29 2.07 -7.78
N PRO A 113 30.48 2.02 -6.70
CA PRO A 113 30.88 1.32 -5.49
C PRO A 113 30.65 -0.17 -5.65
N SER A 114 31.72 -0.94 -5.41
CA SER A 114 31.71 -2.40 -5.45
C SER A 114 30.64 -2.98 -4.53
N VAL A 115 29.85 -3.90 -5.08
CA VAL A 115 29.02 -4.86 -4.34
C VAL A 115 29.87 -5.45 -3.22
N GLY A 116 29.43 -5.30 -1.96
CA GLY A 116 30.13 -5.89 -0.82
C GLY A 116 30.27 -7.39 -1.04
N ASN A 117 31.48 -7.93 -0.85
CA ASN A 117 31.83 -9.32 -1.06
C ASN A 117 30.79 -10.27 -0.44
N ALA A 118 29.87 -10.77 -1.26
CA ALA A 118 29.20 -12.03 -0.99
C ALA A 118 30.27 -13.11 -1.00
N ASP A 119 30.22 -14.04 -0.05
CA ASP A 119 31.02 -15.26 -0.14
C ASP A 119 30.63 -15.98 -1.44
N PRO A 120 31.51 -16.06 -2.46
CA PRO A 120 31.17 -16.61 -3.77
C PRO A 120 30.91 -18.12 -3.73
N THR A 121 31.03 -18.76 -2.56
CA THR A 121 30.83 -20.20 -2.37
C THR A 121 29.50 -20.58 -1.72
N ALA A 122 28.71 -19.62 -1.23
CA ALA A 122 27.38 -19.93 -0.69
C ALA A 122 26.44 -20.36 -1.82
N PRO A 123 25.81 -21.55 -1.74
CA PRO A 123 24.87 -21.99 -2.76
C PRO A 123 23.69 -21.01 -2.87
N ALA A 124 23.25 -20.76 -4.09
CA ALA A 124 22.10 -19.90 -4.34
C ALA A 124 20.87 -20.42 -3.56
N PRO A 125 20.07 -19.53 -2.94
CA PRO A 125 18.88 -19.94 -2.21
C PRO A 125 17.94 -20.80 -3.07
N ARG A 126 17.32 -21.81 -2.46
CA ARG A 126 16.30 -22.61 -3.14
C ARG A 126 15.08 -21.73 -3.42
N VAL A 127 14.75 -21.58 -4.70
CA VAL A 127 13.51 -20.97 -5.16
C VAL A 127 12.37 -21.96 -4.97
N TYR A 128 11.32 -21.58 -4.25
CA TYR A 128 10.13 -22.42 -4.04
C TYR A 128 8.92 -21.96 -4.85
N TRP A 129 8.93 -20.73 -5.37
CA TRP A 129 7.89 -20.24 -6.26
C TRP A 129 8.48 -19.29 -7.31
N ARG A 130 8.09 -19.50 -8.57
CA ARG A 130 8.37 -18.62 -9.71
C ARG A 130 7.21 -18.77 -10.71
N PRO A 131 6.50 -17.69 -11.08
CA PRO A 131 5.50 -17.75 -12.13
C PRO A 131 6.16 -18.01 -13.49
N ASP A 132 5.46 -18.74 -14.36
CA ASP A 132 5.89 -18.95 -15.74
C ASP A 132 5.40 -17.79 -16.62
N PHE A 133 6.34 -17.01 -17.15
CA PHE A 133 6.09 -15.88 -18.05
C PHE A 133 6.15 -16.27 -19.53
N SER A 134 6.13 -17.56 -19.87
CA SER A 134 5.99 -18.01 -21.25
C SER A 134 4.79 -17.32 -21.93
N PRO A 135 4.92 -16.84 -23.19
CA PRO A 135 3.80 -16.26 -23.94
C PRO A 135 2.60 -17.20 -24.11
N ALA A 136 2.80 -18.52 -23.99
CA ALA A 136 1.74 -19.51 -24.05
C ALA A 136 0.97 -19.68 -22.72
N THR A 137 1.51 -19.15 -21.62
CA THR A 137 0.96 -19.30 -20.27
C THR A 137 0.00 -18.15 -19.98
N PRO A 138 -1.27 -18.41 -19.61
CA PRO A 138 -2.17 -17.34 -19.21
C PRO A 138 -1.65 -16.60 -17.97
N VAL A 139 -1.72 -15.26 -17.95
CA VAL A 139 -1.43 -14.45 -16.74
C VAL A 139 -2.27 -14.93 -15.55
N SER A 140 -3.50 -15.36 -15.85
CA SER A 140 -4.44 -15.93 -14.89
C SER A 140 -4.05 -17.32 -14.37
N GLN A 141 -2.86 -17.86 -14.67
CA GLN A 141 -2.33 -19.05 -14.01
C GLN A 141 -1.72 -18.68 -12.65
N ALA A 142 -0.86 -17.66 -12.63
CA ALA A 142 -0.17 -17.22 -11.42
C ALA A 142 -0.92 -16.11 -10.67
N PHE A 143 -1.70 -15.29 -11.38
CA PHE A 143 -2.34 -14.09 -10.82
C PHE A 143 -3.86 -14.07 -10.95
N GLU A 144 -4.53 -13.51 -9.97
CA GLU A 144 -5.91 -13.04 -10.03
C GLU A 144 -5.94 -11.58 -10.47
N HIS A 145 -6.86 -11.22 -11.36
CA HIS A 145 -7.11 -9.83 -11.74
C HIS A 145 -8.17 -9.20 -10.85
N LYS A 146 -7.79 -8.19 -10.08
CA LYS A 146 -8.77 -7.26 -9.50
C LYS A 146 -9.24 -6.32 -10.60
N GLN A 147 -10.55 -6.08 -10.66
CA GLN A 147 -11.19 -5.37 -11.77
C GLN A 147 -12.08 -4.22 -11.29
N GLY A 148 -12.36 -3.28 -12.18
CA GLY A 148 -13.17 -2.10 -11.90
C GLY A 148 -12.41 -0.98 -11.19
N HIS A 149 -13.18 -0.06 -10.61
CA HIS A 149 -12.70 1.15 -9.91
C HIS A 149 -12.42 0.93 -8.42
N GLY A 150 -12.65 -0.27 -7.90
CA GLY A 150 -12.55 -0.57 -6.49
C GLY A 150 -13.72 -0.01 -5.67
N GLU A 151 -13.83 -0.48 -4.43
CA GLU A 151 -14.77 0.03 -3.44
C GLU A 151 -14.00 0.36 -2.15
N PRO A 152 -13.93 1.64 -1.74
CA PRO A 152 -14.56 2.80 -2.38
C PRO A 152 -13.95 3.13 -3.76
N TYR A 153 -14.74 3.81 -4.58
CA TYR A 153 -14.35 4.23 -5.94
C TYR A 153 -12.97 4.91 -5.97
N GLY A 154 -12.17 4.58 -6.99
CA GLY A 154 -10.78 5.03 -7.12
C GLY A 154 -9.84 4.32 -6.15
N TRP A 155 -10.19 3.10 -5.73
CA TRP A 155 -9.42 2.23 -4.82
C TRP A 155 -8.99 2.91 -3.51
N GLY A 156 -9.80 3.86 -3.01
CA GLY A 156 -9.50 4.65 -1.81
C GLY A 156 -8.48 5.77 -2.01
N ASN A 157 -7.91 5.90 -3.21
CA ASN A 157 -6.83 6.83 -3.51
C ASN A 157 -7.15 7.84 -4.61
N ASN A 158 -8.42 7.96 -5.03
CA ASN A 158 -8.85 8.80 -6.15
C ASN A 158 -8.16 8.42 -7.49
N GLU A 159 -7.88 7.14 -7.68
CA GLU A 159 -7.31 6.59 -8.91
C GLU A 159 -8.28 6.73 -10.10
N LEU A 160 -7.76 6.94 -11.31
CA LEU A 160 -8.54 7.24 -12.53
C LEU A 160 -8.95 6.01 -13.33
N GLN A 161 -8.19 4.92 -13.21
CA GLN A 161 -8.28 3.80 -14.13
C GLN A 161 -9.32 2.74 -13.74
N VAL A 162 -9.89 2.12 -14.76
CA VAL A 162 -10.56 0.83 -14.65
C VAL A 162 -9.50 -0.26 -14.71
N TYR A 163 -9.36 -1.07 -13.66
CA TYR A 163 -8.57 -2.30 -13.79
C TYR A 163 -9.36 -3.36 -14.57
N THR A 164 -8.70 -4.06 -15.49
CA THR A 164 -9.33 -5.08 -16.34
C THR A 164 -8.51 -6.36 -16.37
N ALA A 165 -9.14 -7.47 -16.80
CA ALA A 165 -8.45 -8.71 -17.15
C ALA A 165 -8.08 -8.79 -18.66
N SER A 166 -8.15 -7.66 -19.38
CA SER A 166 -7.88 -7.62 -20.81
C SER A 166 -6.41 -7.93 -21.11
N PRO A 167 -6.12 -8.71 -22.18
CA PRO A 167 -4.74 -8.89 -22.65
C PRO A 167 -4.10 -7.58 -23.15
N ALA A 168 -4.88 -6.50 -23.32
CA ALA A 168 -4.32 -5.17 -23.57
C ALA A 168 -3.64 -4.58 -22.32
N ASN A 169 -4.02 -4.99 -21.11
CA ASN A 169 -3.52 -4.44 -19.85
C ASN A 169 -2.58 -5.39 -19.10
N SER A 170 -2.62 -6.70 -19.38
CA SER A 170 -1.61 -7.62 -18.84
C SER A 170 -1.39 -8.81 -19.76
N PHE A 171 -0.13 -9.10 -20.09
CA PHE A 171 0.22 -10.18 -21.00
C PHE A 171 1.67 -10.63 -20.82
N HIS A 172 1.95 -11.87 -21.22
CA HIS A 172 3.30 -12.38 -21.33
C HIS A 172 3.84 -12.17 -22.74
N THR A 173 5.12 -11.83 -22.84
CA THR A 173 5.84 -11.71 -24.11
C THR A 173 7.32 -12.05 -23.91
N VAL A 174 8.17 -11.83 -24.90
CA VAL A 174 9.62 -11.92 -24.77
C VAL A 174 10.27 -10.56 -24.90
N THR A 175 11.44 -10.38 -24.30
CA THR A 175 12.26 -9.18 -24.48
C THR A 175 12.65 -8.97 -25.95
N THR A 176 12.83 -7.72 -26.36
CA THR A 176 13.33 -7.39 -27.71
C THR A 176 14.84 -7.57 -27.83
N SER A 177 15.56 -7.50 -26.71
CA SER A 177 16.99 -7.78 -26.59
C SER A 177 17.25 -9.21 -26.12
N THR A 178 18.36 -9.80 -26.55
CA THR A 178 18.81 -11.10 -26.04
C THR A 178 19.59 -10.95 -24.75
N SER A 179 19.43 -11.89 -23.82
CA SER A 179 20.32 -12.09 -22.68
C SER A 179 20.83 -13.54 -22.65
N THR A 180 21.95 -13.76 -21.97
CA THR A 180 22.50 -15.11 -21.82
C THR A 180 21.58 -15.95 -20.93
N ASN A 181 21.04 -17.03 -21.47
CA ASN A 181 20.29 -18.01 -20.70
C ASN A 181 21.25 -18.70 -19.70
N PRO A 182 20.98 -18.67 -18.38
CA PRO A 182 21.89 -19.19 -17.37
C PRO A 182 22.04 -20.73 -17.41
N THR A 183 21.10 -21.44 -18.04
CA THR A 183 21.14 -22.91 -18.17
C THR A 183 21.84 -23.35 -19.45
N THR A 184 21.57 -22.68 -20.58
CA THR A 184 22.08 -23.10 -21.90
C THR A 184 23.30 -22.31 -22.37
N GLY A 185 23.59 -21.16 -21.75
CA GLY A 185 24.63 -20.23 -22.17
C GLY A 185 24.31 -19.48 -23.47
N GLN A 186 23.13 -19.68 -24.07
CA GLN A 186 22.76 -19.07 -25.34
C GLN A 186 22.15 -17.69 -25.14
N GLN A 187 22.49 -16.75 -26.04
CA GLN A 187 21.79 -15.48 -26.12
C GLN A 187 20.41 -15.66 -26.74
N GLN A 188 19.36 -15.42 -25.96
CA GLN A 188 17.97 -15.52 -26.43
C GLN A 188 17.12 -14.43 -25.80
N PRO A 189 16.00 -14.04 -26.45
CA PRO A 189 14.93 -13.33 -25.78
C PRO A 189 14.47 -14.13 -24.56
N HIS A 190 14.25 -13.47 -23.43
CA HIS A 190 13.69 -14.13 -22.26
C HIS A 190 12.23 -13.72 -22.03
N PRO A 191 11.38 -14.63 -21.50
CA PRO A 191 9.98 -14.33 -21.23
C PRO A 191 9.81 -13.29 -20.12
N ILE A 192 8.83 -12.41 -20.27
CA ILE A 192 8.52 -11.30 -19.36
C ILE A 192 7.01 -11.15 -19.18
N LEU A 193 6.59 -10.60 -18.04
CA LEU A 193 5.24 -10.13 -17.80
C LEU A 193 5.18 -8.62 -17.98
N VAL A 194 4.20 -8.13 -18.74
CA VAL A 194 3.90 -6.72 -18.90
C VAL A 194 2.58 -6.41 -18.20
N VAL A 195 2.58 -5.41 -17.32
CA VAL A 195 1.40 -4.77 -16.73
C VAL A 195 1.30 -3.36 -17.31
N ARG A 196 0.28 -3.13 -18.11
CA ARG A 196 0.16 -1.99 -19.02
C ARG A 196 -1.00 -1.08 -18.62
N ALA A 197 -0.68 0.15 -18.26
CA ALA A 197 -1.63 1.24 -18.21
C ALA A 197 -1.76 1.89 -19.60
N ILE A 198 -2.99 2.14 -20.02
CA ILE A 198 -3.34 2.80 -21.28
C ILE A 198 -4.14 4.05 -20.94
N ALA A 199 -3.59 5.21 -21.30
CA ALA A 199 -4.22 6.51 -21.16
C ALA A 199 -4.71 7.00 -22.52
N GLN A 200 -6.01 7.27 -22.60
CA GLN A 200 -6.71 7.86 -23.74
C GLN A 200 -7.69 8.93 -23.21
N PRO A 201 -7.20 10.07 -22.69
CA PRO A 201 -8.04 11.04 -21.98
C PRO A 201 -9.23 11.57 -22.79
N GLN A 202 -9.11 11.58 -24.12
CA GLN A 202 -10.12 12.05 -25.07
C GLN A 202 -11.07 10.93 -25.56
N HIS A 203 -10.95 9.70 -25.05
CA HIS A 203 -11.82 8.61 -25.45
C HIS A 203 -13.30 8.93 -25.13
N PRO A 204 -14.23 8.69 -26.08
CA PRO A 204 -15.65 9.04 -25.91
C PRO A 204 -16.32 8.25 -24.78
N ASP A 205 -15.96 6.97 -24.63
CA ASP A 205 -16.35 6.16 -23.47
C ASP A 205 -15.44 6.47 -22.27
N PRO A 206 -15.97 7.01 -21.15
CA PRO A 206 -15.21 7.31 -19.94
C PRO A 206 -14.45 6.11 -19.36
N GLU A 207 -15.01 4.90 -19.43
CA GLU A 207 -14.41 3.68 -18.86
C GLU A 207 -13.18 3.21 -19.64
N ALA A 208 -13.08 3.62 -20.91
CA ALA A 208 -11.93 3.33 -21.77
C ALA A 208 -10.87 4.44 -21.79
N ARG A 209 -11.11 5.57 -21.10
CA ARG A 209 -10.13 6.66 -21.02
C ARG A 209 -8.87 6.27 -20.27
N PHE A 210 -9.01 5.44 -19.26
CA PHE A 210 -7.90 4.99 -18.42
C PHE A 210 -8.14 3.53 -18.08
N THR A 211 -7.34 2.63 -18.66
CA THR A 211 -7.40 1.21 -18.33
C THR A 211 -6.05 0.72 -17.85
N SER A 212 -6.04 -0.23 -16.93
CA SER A 212 -4.81 -0.86 -16.43
C SER A 212 -5.11 -2.28 -15.94
N ALA A 213 -4.13 -2.93 -15.32
CA ALA A 213 -4.31 -4.19 -14.61
C ALA A 213 -3.80 -4.10 -13.17
N ARG A 214 -4.50 -4.77 -12.25
CA ARG A 214 -4.09 -5.00 -10.87
C ARG A 214 -4.09 -6.51 -10.62
N LEU A 215 -2.89 -7.05 -10.48
CA LEU A 215 -2.65 -8.48 -10.35
C LEU A 215 -2.38 -8.82 -8.88
N VAL A 216 -2.92 -9.93 -8.39
CA VAL A 216 -2.65 -10.50 -7.07
C VAL A 216 -2.16 -11.93 -7.25
N SER A 217 -1.02 -12.31 -6.68
CA SER A 217 -0.53 -13.69 -6.79
C SER A 217 -1.48 -14.67 -6.10
N ARG A 218 -1.70 -15.83 -6.72
CA ARG A 218 -2.45 -16.92 -6.07
C ARG A 218 -1.66 -17.54 -4.92
N THR A 219 -0.33 -17.55 -5.03
CA THR A 219 0.60 -18.02 -4.02
C THR A 219 0.94 -16.88 -3.06
N SER A 220 0.78 -17.10 -1.76
CA SER A 220 1.29 -16.19 -0.73
C SER A 220 2.76 -16.50 -0.42
N LEU A 221 3.41 -15.66 0.38
CA LEU A 221 4.80 -15.85 0.80
C LEU A 221 5.04 -17.23 1.46
N GLY A 222 4.04 -17.79 2.13
CA GLY A 222 3.93 -19.21 2.52
C GLY A 222 4.76 -19.63 3.72
N SER A 223 5.90 -18.99 3.98
CA SER A 223 6.76 -19.25 5.14
C SER A 223 6.61 -18.14 6.17
N ASP A 224 6.29 -18.50 7.42
CA ASP A 224 6.36 -17.55 8.53
C ASP A 224 7.73 -17.50 9.18
N SER A 225 8.62 -18.48 8.97
CA SER A 225 9.95 -18.52 9.61
C SER A 225 10.98 -17.64 8.90
N GLY A 226 10.81 -17.43 7.61
CA GLY A 226 11.66 -16.55 6.81
C GLY A 226 11.64 -16.91 5.33
N GLY A 227 12.07 -15.95 4.52
CA GLY A 227 12.23 -16.10 3.08
C GLY A 227 12.60 -14.78 2.42
N ALA A 228 12.74 -14.81 1.10
CA ALA A 228 12.97 -13.64 0.28
C ALA A 228 12.07 -13.65 -0.96
N LEU A 229 11.49 -12.49 -1.25
CA LEU A 229 10.79 -12.18 -2.48
C LEU A 229 11.68 -11.26 -3.30
N SER A 230 11.94 -11.63 -4.55
CA SER A 230 12.81 -10.89 -5.45
C SER A 230 12.10 -10.61 -6.76
N ALA A 231 12.19 -9.37 -7.24
CA ALA A 231 11.66 -8.95 -8.53
C ALA A 231 12.66 -8.06 -9.27
N THR A 232 12.81 -8.26 -10.58
CA THR A 232 13.55 -7.34 -11.45
C THR A 232 12.55 -6.61 -12.35
N LEU A 233 12.45 -5.29 -12.18
CA LEU A 233 11.35 -4.49 -12.70
C LEU A 233 11.84 -3.30 -13.53
N THR A 234 11.16 -3.00 -14.63
CA THR A 234 11.16 -1.65 -15.22
C THR A 234 9.85 -0.99 -14.84
N LEU A 235 9.91 0.13 -14.09
CA LEU A 235 8.71 0.86 -13.67
C LEU A 235 8.50 2.09 -14.57
N PRO A 236 7.30 2.33 -15.12
CA PRO A 236 7.06 3.50 -15.96
C PRO A 236 7.16 4.79 -15.13
N CYS A 237 7.96 5.75 -15.63
CA CYS A 237 8.16 7.05 -14.97
C CYS A 237 7.55 8.16 -15.84
N ALA A 238 6.37 8.64 -15.47
CA ALA A 238 5.72 9.77 -16.14
C ALA A 238 4.77 10.53 -15.20
N PRO A 239 4.49 11.82 -15.46
CA PRO A 239 3.49 12.59 -14.72
C PRO A 239 2.13 11.87 -14.69
N GLY A 240 1.50 11.79 -13.53
CA GLY A 240 0.19 11.15 -13.36
C GLY A 240 0.18 9.62 -13.45
N VAL A 241 1.35 8.96 -13.44
CA VAL A 241 1.46 7.49 -13.45
C VAL A 241 2.07 7.02 -12.13
N TRP A 242 1.51 5.94 -11.57
CA TRP A 242 1.87 5.38 -10.26
C TRP A 242 1.97 3.85 -10.34
N PRO A 243 3.13 3.29 -10.74
CA PRO A 243 3.39 1.86 -10.67
C PRO A 243 3.73 1.39 -9.24
N ALA A 244 3.29 0.18 -8.90
CA ALA A 244 3.53 -0.42 -7.59
C ALA A 244 3.85 -1.93 -7.67
N PHE A 245 4.78 -2.36 -6.82
CA PHE A 245 5.09 -3.74 -6.46
C PHE A 245 5.07 -3.85 -4.93
N TRP A 246 4.07 -4.56 -4.42
CA TRP A 246 3.65 -4.45 -3.03
C TRP A 246 2.91 -5.71 -2.58
N LEU A 247 2.55 -5.79 -1.30
CA LEU A 247 2.03 -6.97 -0.66
C LEU A 247 0.83 -6.64 0.24
N LEU A 248 -0.19 -7.49 0.20
CA LEU A 248 -1.31 -7.49 1.13
C LEU A 248 -1.57 -8.90 1.65
N PRO A 249 -2.10 -9.07 2.87
CA PRO A 249 -2.59 -10.36 3.35
C PRO A 249 -3.61 -10.96 2.40
N ARG A 250 -3.74 -12.29 2.43
CA ARG A 250 -4.78 -12.97 1.65
C ARG A 250 -6.17 -12.52 2.12
N GLU A 251 -7.06 -12.26 1.16
CA GLU A 251 -8.44 -11.93 1.46
C GLU A 251 -9.19 -13.07 2.19
N PRO A 252 -10.12 -12.74 3.10
CA PRO A 252 -10.47 -11.39 3.56
C PRO A 252 -9.47 -10.85 4.60
N PHE A 253 -9.19 -9.53 4.55
CA PHE A 253 -8.37 -8.81 5.52
C PHE A 253 -8.99 -7.44 5.85
N ARG A 254 -8.50 -6.79 6.90
CA ARG A 254 -8.89 -5.44 7.34
C ARG A 254 -7.73 -4.47 7.21
N TRP A 255 -7.83 -3.57 6.25
CA TRP A 255 -6.83 -2.53 6.06
C TRP A 255 -7.06 -1.32 7.01
N PRO A 256 -6.00 -0.66 7.51
CA PRO A 256 -4.59 -1.05 7.40
C PRO A 256 -4.17 -2.07 8.46
N ARG A 257 -5.02 -2.39 9.44
CA ARG A 257 -4.71 -3.22 10.62
C ARG A 257 -3.94 -4.50 10.31
N ASP A 258 -4.36 -5.23 9.28
CA ASP A 258 -3.80 -6.53 8.94
C ASP A 258 -2.45 -6.43 8.19
N GLY A 259 -2.05 -5.21 7.82
CA GLY A 259 -0.74 -4.87 7.25
C GLY A 259 -0.74 -4.67 5.74
N GLU A 260 0.21 -3.87 5.27
CA GLU A 260 0.56 -3.66 3.85
C GLU A 260 2.06 -3.42 3.75
N VAL A 261 2.71 -3.98 2.73
CA VAL A 261 4.14 -3.79 2.48
C VAL A 261 4.34 -3.34 1.05
N ASP A 262 4.86 -2.14 0.88
CA ASP A 262 5.21 -1.59 -0.42
C ASP A 262 6.70 -1.77 -0.65
N VAL A 263 7.05 -2.64 -1.60
CA VAL A 263 8.44 -2.96 -1.90
C VAL A 263 9.01 -1.94 -2.87
N ALA A 264 8.22 -1.59 -3.88
CA ALA A 264 8.54 -0.51 -4.79
C ALA A 264 7.31 0.27 -5.25
N GLU A 265 7.31 1.57 -4.95
CA GLU A 265 6.35 2.55 -5.47
C GLU A 265 7.08 3.79 -5.98
N THR A 266 6.63 4.30 -7.11
CA THR A 266 7.06 5.61 -7.61
C THR A 266 5.86 6.28 -8.26
N TRP A 267 5.87 7.60 -8.34
CA TRP A 267 4.81 8.34 -9.02
C TRP A 267 5.34 9.60 -9.65
N ASP A 268 4.54 10.17 -10.55
CA ASP A 268 4.84 11.43 -11.26
C ASP A 268 6.16 11.44 -12.04
N GLY A 269 6.78 10.28 -12.23
CA GLY A 269 8.06 10.12 -12.91
C GLY A 269 9.24 10.77 -12.20
N ASP A 270 9.18 10.88 -10.87
CA ASP A 270 10.25 11.53 -10.08
C ASP A 270 11.54 10.71 -9.93
N GLY A 271 11.49 9.40 -10.28
CA GLY A 271 12.62 8.49 -10.15
C GLY A 271 12.98 8.21 -8.68
N VAL A 272 12.02 8.31 -7.78
CA VAL A 272 12.16 7.98 -6.37
C VAL A 272 11.32 6.74 -6.08
N ASN A 273 11.98 5.70 -5.57
CA ASN A 273 11.32 4.55 -4.98
C ASN A 273 10.89 4.88 -3.54
N ARG A 274 9.67 4.52 -3.18
CA ARG A 274 9.13 4.65 -1.83
C ARG A 274 8.79 3.28 -1.31
N ALA A 275 9.64 2.77 -0.43
CA ALA A 275 9.35 1.57 0.34
C ALA A 275 8.50 1.96 1.54
N CYS A 276 7.44 1.22 1.81
CA CYS A 276 6.50 1.55 2.88
C CYS A 276 6.00 0.29 3.59
N LEU A 277 5.59 0.49 4.84
CA LEU A 277 4.90 -0.48 5.68
C LEU A 277 3.72 0.23 6.31
N HIS A 278 2.49 -0.21 6.06
CA HIS A 278 1.28 0.34 6.67
C HIS A 278 0.68 -0.62 7.69
N TRP A 279 0.13 -0.09 8.78
CA TRP A 279 -0.61 -0.84 9.79
C TRP A 279 -1.51 0.07 10.63
N GLY A 280 -2.17 -0.51 11.64
CA GLY A 280 -2.93 0.25 12.64
C GLY A 280 -4.32 0.62 12.16
N TYR A 281 -4.73 1.87 12.40
CA TYR A 281 -6.09 2.34 12.17
C TYR A 281 -6.14 3.51 11.19
N TYR A 282 -7.11 3.46 10.26
CA TYR A 282 -7.29 4.50 9.26
C TYR A 282 -7.73 5.85 9.87
N ASP A 283 -8.51 5.81 10.95
CA ASP A 283 -9.10 6.99 11.60
C ASP A 283 -8.16 7.70 12.60
N GLY A 284 -6.96 7.16 12.82
CA GLY A 284 -5.96 7.76 13.70
C GLY A 284 -6.48 7.99 15.12
N ALA A 285 -7.20 7.00 15.67
CA ALA A 285 -7.75 7.07 17.03
C ALA A 285 -6.74 7.69 18.02
N PRO A 286 -7.17 8.60 18.92
CA PRO A 286 -6.27 9.30 19.82
C PRO A 286 -5.43 8.31 20.65
N GLY A 287 -4.12 8.26 20.38
CA GLY A 287 -3.18 7.37 21.09
C GLY A 287 -2.36 6.44 20.20
N GLU A 288 -2.69 6.28 18.91
CA GLU A 288 -1.93 5.45 17.97
C GLU A 288 -1.40 6.25 16.77
N PRO A 289 -0.22 6.90 16.90
CA PRO A 289 0.31 7.79 15.86
C PRO A 289 0.97 7.06 14.68
N GLU A 290 1.17 5.75 14.75
CA GLU A 290 1.94 5.00 13.75
C GLU A 290 1.03 4.26 12.78
N LYS A 291 0.71 4.91 11.66
CA LYS A 291 -0.08 4.32 10.56
C LYS A 291 0.75 3.81 9.39
N HIS A 292 1.99 4.27 9.30
CA HIS A 292 2.95 3.78 8.31
C HIS A 292 4.40 4.17 8.66
N ARG A 293 5.35 3.52 7.99
CA ARG A 293 6.77 3.90 7.94
C ARG A 293 7.25 3.85 6.51
N VAL A 294 7.98 4.86 6.09
CA VAL A 294 8.40 5.04 4.70
C VAL A 294 9.90 5.33 4.62
N ARG A 295 10.52 4.94 3.51
CA ARG A 295 11.82 5.44 3.05
C ARG A 295 11.82 5.71 1.57
N GLU A 296 12.33 6.90 1.22
CA GLU A 296 12.62 7.27 -0.16
C GLU A 296 14.03 6.82 -0.57
N THR A 297 14.15 6.21 -1.74
CA THR A 297 15.42 5.87 -2.38
C THR A 297 15.42 6.43 -3.79
N ARG A 298 16.35 7.33 -4.12
CA ARG A 298 16.47 7.89 -5.47
C ARG A 298 17.08 6.85 -6.42
N VAL A 299 16.37 6.51 -7.48
CA VAL A 299 16.77 5.60 -8.56
C VAL A 299 16.56 6.31 -9.90
N PRO A 300 17.50 7.14 -10.35
CA PRO A 300 17.28 8.06 -11.48
C PRO A 300 16.94 7.38 -12.82
N ASP A 301 17.36 6.12 -12.99
CA ASP A 301 17.18 5.31 -14.18
C ASP A 301 16.09 4.23 -14.04
N LEU A 302 15.22 4.34 -13.03
CA LEU A 302 14.17 3.38 -12.69
C LEU A 302 13.31 2.90 -13.87
N GLY A 303 12.94 3.82 -14.76
CA GLY A 303 12.13 3.53 -15.95
C GLY A 303 12.91 3.32 -17.24
N SER A 304 14.24 3.34 -17.22
CA SER A 304 15.09 3.28 -18.42
C SER A 304 16.26 2.31 -18.34
N ARG A 305 16.52 1.73 -17.17
CA ARG A 305 17.64 0.80 -16.98
C ARG A 305 17.46 -0.46 -17.84
N PRO A 306 18.45 -0.81 -18.68
CA PRO A 306 18.44 -2.07 -19.42
C PRO A 306 18.36 -3.26 -18.46
N GLY A 307 17.40 -4.14 -18.68
CA GLY A 307 17.17 -5.32 -17.82
C GLY A 307 16.46 -5.04 -16.50
N GLY A 308 16.09 -3.78 -16.21
CA GLY A 308 15.35 -3.40 -15.01
C GLY A 308 16.20 -3.18 -13.76
N VAL A 309 15.53 -2.75 -12.69
CA VAL A 309 16.06 -2.54 -11.34
C VAL A 309 15.62 -3.72 -10.47
N ARG A 310 16.53 -4.23 -9.64
CA ARG A 310 16.18 -5.33 -8.74
C ARG A 310 15.66 -4.81 -7.41
N PHE A 311 14.55 -5.37 -6.96
CA PHE A 311 13.95 -5.15 -5.65
C PHE A 311 13.87 -6.47 -4.90
N ASP A 312 14.29 -6.48 -3.64
CA ASP A 312 14.13 -7.64 -2.76
C ASP A 312 13.42 -7.24 -1.48
N PHE A 313 12.51 -8.09 -1.02
CA PHE A 313 11.87 -8.02 0.28
C PHE A 313 12.16 -9.30 1.06
N VAL A 314 12.74 -9.18 2.24
CA VAL A 314 13.21 -10.30 3.05
C VAL A 314 12.55 -10.25 4.42
N TRP A 315 12.02 -11.38 4.85
CA TRP A 315 11.45 -11.54 6.19
C TRP A 315 12.16 -12.66 6.94
N TYR A 316 12.25 -12.52 8.26
CA TYR A 316 12.80 -13.56 9.12
C TYR A 316 12.15 -13.51 10.50
N THR A 317 11.66 -14.65 10.95
CA THR A 317 11.04 -14.85 12.27
C THR A 317 11.94 -15.77 13.07
N GLY A 318 12.84 -15.16 13.85
CA GLY A 318 13.84 -15.89 14.62
C GLY A 318 14.85 -14.95 15.29
N GLY A 319 15.23 -15.34 16.51
CA GLY A 319 16.04 -14.55 17.44
C GLY A 319 15.26 -14.33 18.73
N ASN A 320 15.92 -14.45 19.90
CA ASN A 320 15.31 -14.01 21.16
C ASN A 320 14.77 -12.60 20.93
N GLY A 321 13.45 -12.45 20.95
CA GLY A 321 12.82 -11.15 21.04
C GLY A 321 13.57 -10.43 22.15
N ASN A 322 14.28 -9.36 21.82
CA ASN A 322 15.00 -8.63 22.83
C ASN A 322 13.91 -8.24 23.83
N GLY A 323 13.97 -8.77 25.05
CA GLY A 323 12.92 -8.71 26.08
C GLY A 323 12.60 -7.29 26.59
N ASN A 324 12.93 -6.28 25.78
CA ASN A 324 12.68 -4.87 25.93
C ASN A 324 11.34 -4.40 25.33
N GLY A 325 10.44 -5.32 24.94
CA GLY A 325 9.10 -4.95 24.45
C GLY A 325 9.10 -4.18 23.13
N ASN A 326 10.19 -4.25 22.35
CA ASN A 326 10.37 -3.53 21.09
C ASN A 326 10.28 -4.44 19.84
N GLY A 327 9.87 -5.70 20.03
CA GLY A 327 9.68 -6.67 18.96
C GLY A 327 8.20 -6.68 18.58
N GLY A 328 7.87 -6.24 17.38
CA GLY A 328 6.50 -6.36 16.86
C GLY A 328 6.08 -7.83 16.65
N ALA A 329 4.92 -8.07 16.03
CA ALA A 329 4.29 -9.39 15.95
C ALA A 329 5.29 -10.55 15.74
N ASN A 330 5.42 -11.39 16.76
CA ASN A 330 6.27 -12.59 16.81
C ASN A 330 7.79 -12.35 16.63
N GLY A 331 8.29 -11.12 16.72
CA GLY A 331 9.71 -10.79 16.50
C GLY A 331 10.14 -10.86 15.04
N THR A 332 9.19 -10.76 14.10
CA THR A 332 9.47 -10.83 12.66
C THR A 332 10.18 -9.57 12.19
N ARG A 333 11.32 -9.76 11.52
CA ARG A 333 12.15 -8.70 10.93
C ARG A 333 11.90 -8.60 9.44
N LEU A 334 11.72 -7.38 8.94
CA LEU A 334 11.41 -7.05 7.54
C LEU A 334 12.51 -6.17 6.97
N MET A 335 12.93 -6.44 5.74
CA MET A 335 14.03 -5.73 5.09
C MET A 335 13.76 -5.54 3.60
N TRP A 336 14.01 -4.33 3.12
CA TRP A 336 13.88 -3.93 1.72
C TRP A 336 15.25 -3.68 1.12
N TYR A 337 15.42 -4.08 -0.13
CA TYR A 337 16.63 -3.87 -0.90
C TYR A 337 16.32 -3.28 -2.28
N VAL A 338 17.23 -2.44 -2.76
CA VAL A 338 17.28 -1.96 -4.16
C VAL A 338 18.67 -2.26 -4.70
N ASP A 339 18.75 -3.03 -5.78
CA ASP A 339 19.99 -3.56 -6.37
C ASP A 339 20.91 -4.22 -5.34
N GLY A 340 20.31 -5.02 -4.45
CA GLY A 340 21.01 -5.69 -3.35
C GLY A 340 21.46 -4.77 -2.22
N ARG A 341 21.23 -3.45 -2.27
CA ARG A 341 21.56 -2.52 -1.18
C ARG A 341 20.39 -2.44 -0.20
N PRO A 342 20.59 -2.65 1.12
CA PRO A 342 19.51 -2.49 2.10
C PRO A 342 19.10 -1.01 2.19
N VAL A 343 17.80 -0.72 2.05
CA VAL A 343 17.27 0.66 2.00
C VAL A 343 16.32 0.99 3.15
N MET A 344 15.65 -0.02 3.71
CA MET A 344 14.74 0.11 4.83
C MET A 344 14.69 -1.20 5.60
N ARG A 345 14.62 -1.12 6.93
CA ARG A 345 14.30 -2.24 7.80
C ARG A 345 13.17 -1.86 8.74
N ASN A 346 12.31 -2.80 9.10
CA ASN A 346 11.27 -2.62 10.09
C ASN A 346 11.00 -3.92 10.84
N TRP A 347 10.35 -3.83 11.99
CA TRP A 347 9.71 -4.97 12.63
C TRP A 347 8.29 -5.10 12.10
N MET A 348 7.80 -6.33 11.95
CA MET A 348 6.40 -6.57 11.64
C MET A 348 5.53 -5.98 12.76
N PRO A 349 4.56 -5.11 12.49
CA PRO A 349 3.80 -4.45 13.55
C PRO A 349 2.93 -5.43 14.34
N GLU A 350 2.69 -5.14 15.61
CA GLU A 350 1.73 -5.92 16.41
C GLU A 350 0.33 -5.81 15.79
N GLY A 351 -0.41 -6.93 15.79
CA GLY A 351 -1.78 -6.99 15.25
C GLY A 351 -1.88 -7.20 13.75
N ALA A 352 -0.79 -7.02 12.98
CA ALA A 352 -0.74 -7.35 11.58
C ALA A 352 -0.82 -8.88 11.36
N ARG A 353 -1.26 -9.30 10.17
CA ARG A 353 -1.30 -10.73 9.79
C ARG A 353 0.12 -11.32 9.72
N PRO A 354 0.29 -12.64 9.90
CA PRO A 354 1.59 -13.27 9.65
C PRO A 354 2.09 -12.99 8.23
N ILE A 355 3.38 -12.69 8.09
CA ILE A 355 3.94 -12.27 6.79
C ILE A 355 3.84 -13.38 5.73
N GLY A 356 3.83 -14.66 6.12
CA GLY A 356 3.60 -15.80 5.21
C GLY A 356 2.22 -15.79 4.53
N ASP A 357 1.25 -15.05 5.07
CA ASP A 357 -0.08 -14.90 4.49
C ASP A 357 -0.14 -13.88 3.34
N PHE A 358 0.88 -13.05 3.18
CA PHE A 358 0.85 -11.96 2.21
C PHE A 358 0.99 -12.47 0.78
N CYS A 359 0.20 -11.93 -0.13
CA CYS A 359 0.26 -12.14 -1.57
C CYS A 359 0.97 -10.96 -2.25
N VAL A 360 1.57 -11.23 -3.40
CA VAL A 360 2.22 -10.22 -4.25
C VAL A 360 1.18 -9.48 -5.07
N LEU A 361 1.30 -8.16 -5.13
CA LEU A 361 0.51 -7.27 -5.98
C LEU A 361 1.40 -6.52 -6.97
N LEU A 362 0.87 -6.37 -8.18
CA LEU A 362 1.47 -5.59 -9.26
C LEU A 362 0.38 -4.75 -9.93
N ASN A 363 0.58 -3.45 -10.07
CA ASN A 363 -0.32 -2.58 -10.82
C ASN A 363 0.40 -1.34 -11.35
N VAL A 364 -0.27 -0.68 -12.30
CA VAL A 364 0.06 0.69 -12.72
C VAL A 364 -1.20 1.54 -12.55
N ALA A 365 -1.28 2.29 -11.46
CA ALA A 365 -2.33 3.27 -11.24
C ALA A 365 -2.06 4.54 -12.06
N MET A 366 -3.12 5.33 -12.29
CA MET A 366 -3.06 6.63 -12.96
C MET A 366 -3.83 7.66 -12.14
N GLY A 367 -3.25 8.85 -12.00
CA GLY A 367 -3.76 9.89 -11.12
C GLY A 367 -3.63 9.53 -9.64
N GLY A 368 -4.69 9.77 -8.87
CA GLY A 368 -4.69 9.56 -7.44
C GLY A 368 -4.08 10.69 -6.60
N ASN A 369 -4.24 10.55 -5.29
CA ASN A 369 -3.81 11.54 -4.29
C ASN A 369 -2.32 11.85 -4.38
N VAL A 370 -1.49 10.81 -4.58
CA VAL A 370 -0.02 10.94 -4.65
C VAL A 370 0.44 11.67 -5.91
N CYS A 371 -0.31 11.58 -7.01
CA CYS A 371 -0.05 12.36 -8.22
C CYS A 371 -0.65 13.78 -8.19
N GLN A 372 -1.26 14.19 -7.06
CA GLN A 372 -1.84 15.53 -6.86
C GLN A 372 -2.83 15.93 -7.96
N GLY A 373 -3.64 14.98 -8.42
CA GLY A 373 -4.66 15.20 -9.46
C GLY A 373 -4.12 15.33 -10.88
N LYS A 374 -2.82 15.07 -11.12
CA LYS A 374 -2.27 15.04 -12.48
C LYS A 374 -2.84 13.86 -13.26
N VAL A 375 -3.23 14.15 -14.49
CA VAL A 375 -3.69 13.16 -15.47
C VAL A 375 -2.52 12.84 -16.40
N PRO A 376 -2.22 11.55 -16.68
CA PRO A 376 -1.16 11.19 -17.61
C PRO A 376 -1.51 11.62 -19.04
N ARG A 377 -0.47 11.81 -19.86
CA ARG A 377 -0.65 12.09 -21.29
C ARG A 377 -1.22 10.85 -22.00
N GLU A 378 -1.83 11.06 -23.16
CA GLU A 378 -2.21 9.93 -24.02
C GLU A 378 -1.00 9.05 -24.32
N GLY A 379 -1.15 7.74 -24.14
CA GLY A 379 -0.06 6.80 -24.33
C GLY A 379 -0.21 5.51 -23.54
N VAL A 380 0.90 4.80 -23.50
CA VAL A 380 1.02 3.46 -22.89
C VAL A 380 2.19 3.48 -21.90
N TYR A 381 1.94 2.94 -20.72
CA TYR A 381 2.89 2.94 -19.60
C TYR A 381 3.03 1.53 -19.06
N ASP A 382 4.17 0.90 -19.35
CA ASP A 382 4.42 -0.51 -19.05
C ASP A 382 5.28 -0.64 -17.79
N LEU A 383 4.73 -1.31 -16.77
CA LEU A 383 5.52 -2.01 -15.77
C LEU A 383 5.93 -3.35 -16.37
N VAL A 384 7.23 -3.58 -16.49
CA VAL A 384 7.79 -4.83 -17.03
C VAL A 384 8.43 -5.62 -15.92
N VAL A 385 8.00 -6.87 -15.74
CA VAL A 385 8.57 -7.83 -14.81
C VAL A 385 9.49 -8.78 -15.58
N HIS A 386 10.80 -8.62 -15.39
CA HIS A 386 11.83 -9.43 -16.04
C HIS A 386 12.07 -10.75 -15.29
N ASP A 387 12.00 -10.72 -13.96
CA ASP A 387 12.04 -11.89 -13.09
C ASP A 387 11.21 -11.61 -11.84
N LEU A 388 10.60 -12.66 -11.30
CA LEU A 388 9.87 -12.63 -10.03
C LEU A 388 9.97 -14.01 -9.40
N HIS A 389 10.41 -14.10 -8.15
CA HIS A 389 10.47 -15.38 -7.46
C HIS A 389 10.47 -15.23 -5.94
N MET A 390 10.13 -16.31 -5.25
CA MET A 390 10.27 -16.45 -3.81
C MET A 390 11.25 -17.58 -3.48
N SER A 391 12.08 -17.37 -2.48
CA SER A 391 13.15 -18.29 -2.09
C SER A 391 13.26 -18.47 -0.57
N GLU A 392 13.78 -19.61 -0.14
CA GLU A 392 13.85 -20.01 1.28
C GLU A 392 14.82 -19.12 2.10
N ALA A 393 15.68 -18.34 1.45
CA ALA A 393 16.64 -17.44 2.08
C ALA A 393 17.00 -16.27 1.14
N PRO A 394 17.45 -15.12 1.65
CA PRO A 394 17.94 -14.03 0.81
C PRO A 394 19.25 -14.39 0.11
N GLU A 395 19.56 -13.68 -0.98
CA GLU A 395 20.88 -13.74 -1.59
C GLU A 395 21.97 -13.30 -0.60
N GLY A 396 23.06 -14.07 -0.56
CA GLY A 396 24.11 -13.93 0.46
C GLY A 396 23.76 -14.57 1.81
N GLY A 397 22.57 -15.17 1.93
CA GLY A 397 22.12 -15.95 3.09
C GLY A 397 21.84 -15.12 4.35
N TRP A 398 21.48 -15.83 5.42
CA TRP A 398 21.10 -15.20 6.70
C TRP A 398 22.24 -14.45 7.38
N GLY A 399 23.50 -14.86 7.16
CA GLY A 399 24.66 -14.13 7.69
C GLY A 399 24.77 -12.71 7.13
N ARG A 400 24.53 -12.53 5.82
CA ARG A 400 24.46 -11.21 5.20
C ARG A 400 23.26 -10.42 5.71
N PHE A 401 22.10 -11.06 5.83
CA PHE A 401 20.91 -10.44 6.39
C PHE A 401 21.16 -9.88 7.80
N GLU A 402 21.84 -10.62 8.68
CA GLU A 402 22.18 -10.14 10.03
C GLU A 402 23.15 -8.94 9.99
N ALA A 403 24.15 -8.97 9.11
CA ALA A 403 25.09 -7.87 8.96
C ALA A 403 24.41 -6.59 8.42
N ASP A 404 23.53 -6.75 7.42
CA ASP A 404 22.75 -5.66 6.85
C ASP A 404 21.70 -5.16 7.83
N TRP A 405 21.10 -6.06 8.64
CA TRP A 405 20.17 -5.70 9.69
C TRP A 405 20.77 -4.66 10.61
N GLN A 406 22.01 -4.81 11.08
CA GLN A 406 22.62 -3.85 12.01
C GLN A 406 22.87 -2.46 11.41
N ARG A 407 22.92 -2.34 10.08
CA ARG A 407 23.36 -1.10 9.37
C ARG A 407 22.25 -0.42 8.59
N CYS A 408 21.19 -1.15 8.25
CA CYS A 408 20.07 -0.64 7.49
C CYS A 408 19.28 0.38 8.34
N PRO A 409 18.91 1.54 7.78
CA PRO A 409 18.07 2.50 8.50
C PRO A 409 16.65 1.98 8.69
N ASP A 410 16.04 2.34 9.82
CA ASP A 410 14.61 2.10 10.04
C ASP A 410 13.76 2.99 9.12
N GLY A 411 12.55 2.53 8.78
CA GLY A 411 11.52 3.38 8.20
C GLY A 411 11.17 4.58 9.09
N ALA A 412 10.74 5.69 8.50
CA ALA A 412 10.37 6.91 9.22
C ALA A 412 8.91 7.29 8.96
N VAL A 413 8.28 8.02 9.89
CA VAL A 413 7.02 8.72 9.55
C VAL A 413 7.41 9.90 8.66
N MET A 414 6.76 10.04 7.51
CA MET A 414 7.00 11.14 6.57
C MET A 414 5.86 12.14 6.55
#